data_AF-A0AAF0EPA6-F1
#
_entry.id   AF-A0AAF0EPA6-F1
#
_cell.length_a   1.000
_cell.length_b   1.000
_cell.length_c   1.000
_cell.angle_alpha   90.00
_cell.angle_beta   90.00
_cell.angle_gamma   90.00
#
_symmetry.space_group_name_H-M   'P 1'
#
loop_
_entity.id
_entity.type
_entity.pdbx_description
1 polymer ?
#
loop_
_entity_poly.entity_id
_entity_poly.type
_entity_poly.pdbx_seq_one_letter_code
_entity_poly.pdbx_strand_id
1 'polypeptide(L)'
;MPHAPPPPDTPAGDYIRTASTGNKISRRCSIYGAANIVLGGKCLIEHRATLRGDLTRATRAQGSGSSVALMTGRYVCVGDGCVLRPPAKTYQGVFSYFPMRMGDYVRIGAHSIVEAAQIGSHVDIGANCIIGRFCIVRDGAQIQDGAVLAPHTVVPSHCVFAGSPARRVGTLPESFVESHESATMTLIALSSLLDTDLYKLTMQQAVLQNFPTAEVTYRLTNRSPKALCTRACVDAIQESIDHLGTLRFYQDEIDWLRITCPYFREPYLCFLAHFQLRPAEQVRLTYTPVTDTHGKLELEIMGLWRDVILYEVPLMAIISEAYFALCETDWTLEGQRERAYAKGQKLFQHGIQLSEFGTRRRRSFATQDAVVAGLLQAHREVSESGAPGVGRLLGTSNVFLARKYGIAPNGTIAHEWTMGIAALQGYDHSNRLALELWDQVYSPPAFTPTNPSNNLTIALTDTFSTKVFWDDLLSDERGIEILRTWRGLRQDSGDSAAFVEHAVAMYRKLGIDPATKLIVFSDGLNVERCLELQQLAKKHGILAGFGIGTHMTNDFVRLSDGGPSPALNLVIKLYSINGHHAVKISDDLTKNTGDKDEVAMVKRRFGLDGSTHIEDA
;
A
#
# COMPACT_ATOMS: atom_id res chain seq x y z
N MET A 1 -39.90 -44.06 -17.61
CA MET A 1 -38.67 -44.14 -16.79
C MET A 1 -37.96 -42.80 -16.92
N PRO A 2 -37.95 -41.94 -15.89
CA PRO A 2 -37.34 -40.62 -16.01
C PRO A 2 -35.82 -40.73 -15.95
N HIS A 3 -35.14 -40.04 -16.87
CA HIS A 3 -33.69 -39.92 -16.92
C HIS A 3 -33.18 -39.17 -15.68
N ALA A 4 -32.11 -39.70 -15.08
CA ALA A 4 -31.38 -39.05 -14.00
C ALA A 4 -30.82 -37.69 -14.49
N PRO A 5 -30.78 -36.66 -13.62
CA PRO A 5 -30.27 -35.34 -13.99
C PRO A 5 -28.75 -35.40 -14.24
N PRO A 6 -28.21 -34.55 -15.13
CA PRO A 6 -26.76 -34.45 -15.31
C PRO A 6 -26.11 -33.92 -14.03
N PRO A 7 -24.86 -34.31 -13.73
CA PRO A 7 -24.15 -33.74 -12.59
C PRO A 7 -23.90 -32.24 -12.82
N PRO A 8 -23.91 -31.42 -11.75
CA PRO A 8 -23.81 -29.98 -11.87
C PRO A 8 -22.42 -29.53 -12.36
N ASP A 9 -22.42 -28.63 -13.34
CA ASP A 9 -21.26 -27.88 -13.79
C ASP A 9 -20.83 -26.86 -12.74
N THR A 10 -19.62 -27.01 -12.20
CA THR A 10 -18.75 -25.90 -11.77
C THR A 10 -17.31 -26.41 -11.73
N PRO A 11 -16.38 -25.93 -12.58
CA PRO A 11 -14.99 -26.31 -12.42
C PRO A 11 -14.42 -25.61 -11.17
N ALA A 12 -14.17 -26.40 -10.13
CA ALA A 12 -13.35 -25.97 -9.00
C ALA A 12 -11.96 -25.56 -9.52
N GLY A 13 -11.48 -24.38 -9.10
CA GLY A 13 -10.26 -23.77 -9.63
C GLY A 13 -9.03 -24.69 -9.67
N ASP A 14 -8.08 -24.33 -10.54
CA ASP A 14 -6.86 -25.08 -10.88
C ASP A 14 -5.89 -25.36 -9.72
N TYR A 15 -6.14 -24.79 -8.53
CA TYR A 15 -5.32 -24.94 -7.33
C TYR A 15 -6.14 -25.36 -6.11
N ILE A 16 -5.51 -26.12 -5.23
CA ILE A 16 -5.97 -26.48 -3.89
C ILE A 16 -5.36 -25.48 -2.91
N ARG A 17 -6.18 -24.86 -2.07
CA ARG A 17 -5.71 -24.02 -0.95
C ARG A 17 -5.83 -24.76 0.36
N THR A 18 -4.77 -24.77 1.17
CA THR A 18 -4.85 -25.30 2.53
C THR A 18 -5.37 -24.21 3.48
N ALA A 19 -6.53 -24.44 4.10
CA ALA A 19 -7.23 -23.41 4.89
C ALA A 19 -6.41 -22.90 6.10
N SER A 20 -5.62 -23.76 6.74
CA SER A 20 -4.86 -23.42 7.96
C SER A 20 -3.46 -22.86 7.68
N THR A 21 -2.84 -23.24 6.57
CA THR A 21 -1.45 -22.91 6.26
C THR A 21 -1.31 -22.01 5.04
N GLY A 22 -2.38 -21.76 4.28
CA GLY A 22 -2.40 -20.85 3.14
C GLY A 22 -1.58 -21.32 1.93
N ASN A 23 -1.20 -22.59 1.86
CA ASN A 23 -0.47 -23.12 0.70
C ASN A 23 -1.37 -23.19 -0.52
N LYS A 24 -0.85 -22.84 -1.70
CA LYS A 24 -1.53 -22.91 -2.99
C LYS A 24 -0.87 -24.01 -3.82
N ILE A 25 -1.57 -25.12 -4.01
CA ILE A 25 -1.01 -26.34 -4.62
C ILE A 25 -1.77 -26.63 -5.91
N SER A 26 -1.10 -26.61 -7.05
CA SER A 26 -1.74 -26.89 -8.34
C SER A 26 -2.37 -28.27 -8.36
N ARG A 27 -3.62 -28.39 -8.85
CA ARG A 27 -4.27 -29.69 -9.09
C ARG A 27 -3.57 -30.50 -10.19
N ARG A 28 -2.72 -29.84 -10.99
CA ARG A 28 -1.95 -30.46 -12.08
C ARG A 28 -0.51 -30.79 -11.68
N CYS A 29 -0.16 -30.68 -10.40
CA CYS A 29 1.13 -31.14 -9.88
C CYS A 29 1.05 -32.63 -9.50
N SER A 30 2.21 -33.30 -9.46
CA SER A 30 2.33 -34.70 -9.07
C SER A 30 2.96 -34.82 -7.68
N ILE A 31 2.15 -35.16 -6.67
CA ILE A 31 2.62 -35.35 -5.30
C ILE A 31 2.59 -36.84 -4.96
N TYR A 32 3.77 -37.39 -4.63
CA TYR A 32 3.92 -38.77 -4.19
C TYR A 32 4.24 -38.80 -2.70
N GLY A 33 3.61 -39.70 -1.94
CA GLY A 33 3.87 -39.85 -0.50
C GLY A 33 3.55 -38.58 0.31
N ALA A 34 2.41 -37.94 0.06
CA ALA A 34 2.01 -36.68 0.68
C ALA A 34 2.12 -36.66 2.22
N ALA A 35 1.88 -37.79 2.90
CA ALA A 35 2.01 -37.92 4.36
C ALA A 35 3.45 -37.67 4.88
N ASN A 36 4.45 -37.70 4.01
CA ASN A 36 5.86 -37.47 4.32
C ASN A 36 6.34 -36.10 3.82
N ILE A 37 5.44 -35.22 3.40
CA ILE A 37 5.75 -33.87 2.92
C ILE A 37 5.18 -32.86 3.92
N VAL A 38 6.03 -31.94 4.36
CA VAL A 38 5.64 -30.84 5.25
C VAL A 38 5.88 -29.53 4.51
N LEU A 39 4.79 -28.77 4.29
CA LEU A 39 4.83 -27.43 3.74
C LEU A 39 4.66 -26.41 4.86
N GLY A 40 5.64 -25.53 5.06
CA GLY A 40 5.69 -24.60 6.18
C GLY A 40 4.62 -23.50 6.17
N GLY A 41 3.98 -23.24 5.03
CA GLY A 41 2.84 -22.33 4.91
C GLY A 41 3.04 -21.26 3.83
N LYS A 42 1.95 -20.85 3.18
CA LYS A 42 1.96 -19.89 2.06
C LYS A 42 2.92 -20.29 0.93
N CYS A 43 3.15 -21.60 0.77
CA CYS A 43 3.95 -22.14 -0.33
C CYS A 43 3.09 -22.21 -1.60
N LEU A 44 3.70 -21.93 -2.75
CA LEU A 44 3.11 -22.08 -4.07
C LEU A 44 3.76 -23.29 -4.76
N ILE A 45 2.95 -24.28 -5.14
CA ILE A 45 3.39 -25.41 -5.97
C ILE A 45 2.70 -25.27 -7.33
N GLU A 46 3.49 -24.96 -8.35
CA GLU A 46 3.00 -24.71 -9.70
C GLU A 46 2.60 -25.97 -10.46
N HIS A 47 1.97 -25.77 -11.63
CA HIS A 47 1.60 -26.83 -12.54
C HIS A 47 2.79 -27.75 -12.89
N ARG A 48 2.51 -29.04 -13.12
CA ARG A 48 3.52 -30.04 -13.54
C ARG A 48 4.70 -30.26 -12.56
N ALA A 49 4.76 -29.54 -11.44
CA ALA A 49 5.76 -29.76 -10.41
C ALA A 49 5.58 -31.17 -9.82
N THR A 50 6.69 -31.83 -9.52
CA THR A 50 6.74 -33.20 -8.99
C THR A 50 7.42 -33.21 -7.63
N LEU A 51 6.70 -33.62 -6.59
CA LEU A 51 7.22 -33.74 -5.22
C LEU A 51 7.29 -35.22 -4.84
N ARG A 52 8.49 -35.71 -4.55
CA ARG A 52 8.76 -37.13 -4.23
C ARG A 52 8.87 -37.39 -2.73
N GLY A 53 7.75 -37.32 -2.02
CA GLY A 53 7.66 -37.68 -0.59
C GLY A 53 7.64 -39.19 -0.31
N ASP A 54 7.47 -40.01 -1.34
CA ASP A 54 7.54 -41.48 -1.28
C ASP A 54 8.97 -42.01 -1.07
N LEU A 55 9.99 -41.16 -1.27
CA LEU A 55 11.40 -41.52 -1.20
C LEU A 55 11.97 -41.33 0.22
N THR A 56 11.77 -42.33 1.09
CA THR A 56 12.20 -42.31 2.50
C THR A 56 13.39 -43.26 2.78
N ARG A 57 13.95 -43.18 4.00
CA ARG A 57 15.02 -44.08 4.46
C ARG A 57 14.59 -45.56 4.45
N ALA A 58 15.53 -46.45 4.09
CA ALA A 58 15.29 -47.90 3.99
C ALA A 58 15.21 -48.64 5.34
N THR A 59 15.75 -48.07 6.44
CA THR A 59 15.79 -48.73 7.76
C THR A 59 14.63 -48.28 8.64
N ARG A 60 13.50 -48.99 8.57
CA ARG A 60 12.44 -48.97 9.59
C ARG A 60 12.43 -50.29 10.35
N ALA A 61 13.28 -50.38 11.37
CA ALA A 61 13.00 -51.22 12.53
C ALA A 61 12.54 -50.26 13.65
N GLN A 62 11.28 -50.39 14.06
CA GLN A 62 10.64 -49.88 15.29
C GLN A 62 11.13 -48.54 15.90
N GLY A 63 10.26 -47.51 15.84
CA GLY A 63 10.12 -46.49 16.90
C GLY A 63 10.94 -45.18 16.79
N SER A 64 10.22 -44.05 16.61
CA SER A 64 10.60 -42.67 17.00
C SER A 64 11.50 -41.79 16.08
N GLY A 65 11.45 -41.94 14.76
CA GLY A 65 12.01 -40.95 13.82
C GLY A 65 10.97 -40.41 12.85
N SER A 66 10.89 -39.08 12.69
CA SER A 66 10.00 -38.39 11.73
C SER A 66 10.15 -38.96 10.31
N SER A 67 9.04 -39.34 9.67
CA SER A 67 9.00 -39.96 8.33
C SER A 67 9.12 -38.96 7.17
N VAL A 68 9.48 -37.72 7.47
CA VAL A 68 9.45 -36.62 6.52
C VAL A 68 10.58 -36.75 5.49
N ALA A 69 10.19 -36.84 4.22
CA ALA A 69 11.09 -36.90 3.07
C ALA A 69 11.39 -35.49 2.52
N LEU A 70 10.39 -34.60 2.53
CA LEU A 70 10.50 -33.22 2.08
C LEU A 70 9.94 -32.29 3.14
N MET A 71 10.72 -31.30 3.56
CA MET A 71 10.30 -30.27 4.51
C MET A 71 10.63 -28.89 3.93
N THR A 72 9.64 -28.02 3.86
CA THR A 72 9.82 -26.61 3.45
C THR A 72 9.48 -25.67 4.59
N GLY A 73 10.12 -24.50 4.62
CA GLY A 73 9.67 -23.35 5.39
C GLY A 73 8.44 -22.69 4.76
N ARG A 74 8.18 -21.45 5.15
CA ARG A 74 7.10 -20.61 4.64
C ARG A 74 7.50 -19.90 3.34
N TYR A 75 6.52 -19.54 2.51
CA TYR A 75 6.74 -18.78 1.27
C TYR A 75 7.74 -19.48 0.33
N VAL A 76 7.57 -20.78 0.12
CA VAL A 76 8.37 -21.52 -0.87
C VAL A 76 7.60 -21.61 -2.18
N CYS A 77 8.21 -21.11 -3.26
CA CYS A 77 7.66 -21.15 -4.61
C CYS A 77 8.38 -22.22 -5.43
N VAL A 78 7.66 -23.28 -5.79
CA VAL A 78 8.14 -24.36 -6.67
C VAL A 78 7.55 -24.14 -8.05
N GLY A 79 8.40 -23.72 -8.99
CA GLY A 79 8.01 -23.37 -10.36
C GLY A 79 7.50 -24.53 -11.19
N ASP A 80 6.93 -24.20 -12.35
CA ASP A 80 6.29 -25.18 -13.22
C ASP A 80 7.29 -26.26 -13.69
N GLY A 81 6.84 -27.52 -13.68
CA GLY A 81 7.65 -28.65 -14.15
C GLY A 81 8.88 -28.96 -13.29
N CYS A 82 9.05 -28.33 -12.12
CA CYS A 82 10.15 -28.63 -11.21
C CYS A 82 10.06 -30.02 -10.60
N VAL A 83 11.19 -30.64 -10.31
CA VAL A 83 11.25 -31.95 -9.65
C VAL A 83 11.99 -31.84 -8.33
N LEU A 84 11.28 -32.02 -7.22
CA LEU A 84 11.85 -32.09 -5.88
C LEU A 84 12.01 -33.56 -5.48
N ARG A 85 13.26 -34.01 -5.44
CA ARG A 85 13.62 -35.39 -5.17
C ARG A 85 14.61 -35.49 -4.01
N PRO A 86 14.27 -36.15 -2.89
CA PRO A 86 15.22 -36.40 -1.81
C PRO A 86 16.53 -37.05 -2.32
N PRO A 87 17.72 -36.62 -1.85
CA PRO A 87 18.97 -37.23 -2.24
C PRO A 87 19.09 -38.68 -1.75
N ALA A 88 19.74 -39.53 -2.54
CA ALA A 88 20.01 -40.92 -2.19
C ALA A 88 21.50 -41.24 -2.15
N LYS A 89 21.88 -42.13 -1.23
CA LYS A 89 23.22 -42.72 -1.14
C LYS A 89 23.12 -44.20 -0.80
N THR A 90 24.02 -44.99 -1.38
CA THR A 90 24.27 -46.36 -0.94
C THR A 90 25.35 -46.34 0.13
N TYR A 91 25.06 -46.85 1.32
CA TYR A 91 26.02 -47.02 2.39
C TYR A 91 25.99 -48.46 2.88
N GLN A 92 27.15 -49.12 2.91
CA GLN A 92 27.30 -50.52 3.32
C GLN A 92 26.28 -51.47 2.63
N GLY A 93 26.09 -51.30 1.32
CA GLY A 93 25.17 -52.12 0.52
C GLY A 93 23.68 -51.77 0.64
N VAL A 94 23.31 -50.84 1.52
CA VAL A 94 21.91 -50.39 1.70
C VAL A 94 21.70 -49.07 0.97
N PHE A 95 20.80 -49.07 -0.03
CA PHE A 95 20.37 -47.87 -0.74
C PHE A 95 19.30 -47.14 0.08
N SER A 96 19.51 -45.85 0.38
CA SER A 96 18.61 -45.09 1.26
C SER A 96 18.50 -43.63 0.82
N TYR A 97 17.30 -43.07 0.95
CA TYR A 97 17.01 -41.64 0.74
C TYR A 97 17.16 -40.84 2.03
N PHE A 98 17.55 -39.58 1.93
CA PHE A 98 17.74 -38.67 3.05
C PHE A 98 16.77 -37.49 2.94
N PRO A 99 16.21 -37.00 4.06
CA PRO A 99 15.30 -35.87 4.03
C PRO A 99 15.93 -34.63 3.39
N MET A 100 15.18 -33.99 2.50
CA MET A 100 15.49 -32.67 1.95
C MET A 100 14.83 -31.60 2.81
N ARG A 101 15.59 -30.56 3.17
CA ARG A 101 15.10 -29.45 3.99
C ARG A 101 15.29 -28.12 3.26
N MET A 102 14.27 -27.28 3.26
CA MET A 102 14.29 -25.92 2.72
C MET A 102 13.87 -24.91 3.79
N GLY A 103 14.52 -23.75 3.81
CA GLY A 103 14.16 -22.62 4.68
C GLY A 103 12.92 -21.85 4.23
N ASP A 104 12.77 -20.64 4.77
CA ASP A 104 11.70 -19.70 4.40
C ASP A 104 12.12 -18.88 3.17
N TYR A 105 11.16 -18.40 2.37
CA TYR A 105 11.40 -17.55 1.19
C TYR A 105 12.38 -18.19 0.19
N VAL A 106 12.00 -19.34 -0.35
CA VAL A 106 12.80 -20.04 -1.37
C VAL A 106 12.05 -20.02 -2.70
N ARG A 107 12.71 -19.57 -3.77
CA ARG A 107 12.18 -19.64 -5.13
C ARG A 107 12.95 -20.68 -5.94
N ILE A 108 12.20 -21.53 -6.64
CA ILE A 108 12.76 -22.53 -7.56
C ILE A 108 12.13 -22.30 -8.93
N GLY A 109 12.92 -21.79 -9.87
CA GLY A 109 12.50 -21.50 -11.23
C GLY A 109 12.15 -22.75 -12.02
N ALA A 110 11.31 -22.59 -13.05
CA ALA A 110 10.69 -23.68 -13.80
C ALA A 110 11.70 -24.71 -14.37
N HIS A 111 11.24 -25.95 -14.54
CA HIS A 111 11.98 -27.07 -15.12
C HIS A 111 13.29 -27.43 -14.40
N SER A 112 13.44 -27.00 -13.14
CA SER A 112 14.61 -27.30 -12.33
C SER A 112 14.47 -28.63 -11.61
N ILE A 113 15.57 -29.38 -11.50
CA ILE A 113 15.66 -30.64 -10.78
C ILE A 113 16.48 -30.42 -9.52
N VAL A 114 15.91 -30.73 -8.36
CA VAL A 114 16.54 -30.49 -7.07
C VAL A 114 16.72 -31.79 -6.32
N GLU A 115 17.96 -32.17 -6.08
CA GLU A 115 18.39 -33.30 -5.22
C GLU A 115 19.25 -32.83 -4.02
N ALA A 116 19.12 -31.56 -3.61
CA ALA A 116 19.86 -31.00 -2.47
C ALA A 116 19.49 -31.70 -1.14
N ALA A 117 20.45 -31.75 -0.21
CA ALA A 117 20.16 -32.16 1.17
C ALA A 117 19.56 -30.98 1.98
N GLN A 118 20.08 -29.78 1.75
CA GLN A 118 19.66 -28.59 2.47
C GLN A 118 19.69 -27.36 1.56
N ILE A 119 18.61 -26.59 1.61
CA ILE A 119 18.48 -25.26 1.04
C ILE A 119 18.15 -24.31 2.20
N GLY A 120 18.89 -23.22 2.31
CA GLY A 120 18.70 -22.17 3.31
C GLY A 120 17.45 -21.34 3.08
N SER A 121 17.31 -20.27 3.85
CA SER A 121 16.27 -19.24 3.65
C SER A 121 16.74 -18.18 2.65
N HIS A 122 15.80 -17.48 1.99
CA HIS A 122 16.08 -16.41 1.02
C HIS A 122 16.93 -16.89 -0.16
N VAL A 123 16.67 -18.10 -0.65
CA VAL A 123 17.44 -18.71 -1.75
C VAL A 123 16.67 -18.59 -3.04
N ASP A 124 17.37 -18.08 -4.07
CA ASP A 124 16.85 -17.96 -5.42
C ASP A 124 17.51 -18.97 -6.35
N ILE A 125 16.76 -19.98 -6.80
CA ILE A 125 17.20 -20.94 -7.82
C ILE A 125 16.52 -20.58 -9.13
N GLY A 126 17.31 -20.31 -10.16
CA GLY A 126 16.85 -20.02 -11.51
C GLY A 126 16.11 -21.17 -12.20
N ALA A 127 15.65 -20.92 -13.42
CA ALA A 127 15.02 -21.91 -14.28
C ALA A 127 16.04 -22.86 -14.91
N ASN A 128 15.61 -24.07 -15.26
CA ASN A 128 16.43 -25.10 -15.92
C ASN A 128 17.70 -25.48 -15.14
N CYS A 129 17.68 -25.34 -13.82
CA CYS A 129 18.81 -25.68 -12.96
C CYS A 129 18.82 -27.17 -12.59
N ILE A 130 20.01 -27.72 -12.41
CA ILE A 130 20.19 -29.08 -11.86
C ILE A 130 20.99 -28.95 -10.56
N ILE A 131 20.33 -29.21 -9.44
CA ILE A 131 20.95 -29.18 -8.12
C ILE A 131 21.30 -30.62 -7.72
N GLY A 132 22.59 -30.94 -7.78
CA GLY A 132 23.09 -32.28 -7.54
C GLY A 132 22.82 -32.82 -6.13
N ARG A 133 22.99 -34.13 -6.01
CA ARG A 133 22.76 -34.88 -4.76
C ARG A 133 23.60 -34.34 -3.61
N PHE A 134 22.96 -34.17 -2.46
CA PHE A 134 23.60 -33.71 -1.23
C PHE A 134 24.28 -32.33 -1.35
N CYS A 135 23.86 -31.49 -2.31
CA CYS A 135 24.22 -30.08 -2.27
C CYS A 135 23.68 -29.41 -1.00
N ILE A 136 24.43 -28.41 -0.53
CA ILE A 136 24.04 -27.54 0.58
C ILE A 136 24.06 -26.11 0.05
N VAL A 137 22.89 -25.50 -0.09
CA VAL A 137 22.76 -24.09 -0.48
C VAL A 137 22.47 -23.29 0.78
N ARG A 138 23.35 -22.36 1.16
CA ARG A 138 23.21 -21.54 2.36
C ARG A 138 22.31 -20.33 2.11
N ASP A 139 21.95 -19.64 3.19
CA ASP A 139 20.97 -18.55 3.19
C ASP A 139 21.39 -17.39 2.28
N GLY A 140 20.41 -16.78 1.61
CA GLY A 140 20.66 -15.61 0.75
C GLY A 140 21.48 -15.93 -0.51
N ALA A 141 21.56 -17.18 -0.96
CA ALA A 141 22.30 -17.55 -2.15
C ALA A 141 21.44 -17.46 -3.43
N GLN A 142 22.07 -17.14 -4.56
CA GLN A 142 21.43 -17.14 -5.88
C GLN A 142 22.13 -18.12 -6.83
N ILE A 143 21.34 -18.90 -7.55
CA ILE A 143 21.79 -19.82 -8.59
C ILE A 143 21.14 -19.37 -9.89
N GLN A 144 21.95 -18.95 -10.86
CA GLN A 144 21.45 -18.43 -12.14
C GLN A 144 20.83 -19.52 -13.01
N ASP A 145 19.99 -19.11 -13.95
CA ASP A 145 19.33 -20.00 -14.91
C ASP A 145 20.32 -20.93 -15.63
N GLY A 146 19.92 -22.19 -15.82
CA GLY A 146 20.72 -23.22 -16.51
C GLY A 146 21.92 -23.73 -15.71
N ALA A 147 22.10 -23.33 -14.45
CA ALA A 147 23.23 -23.75 -13.64
C ALA A 147 23.14 -25.23 -13.20
N VAL A 148 24.28 -25.92 -13.20
CA VAL A 148 24.39 -27.33 -12.78
C VAL A 148 25.34 -27.45 -11.59
N LEU A 149 24.80 -27.58 -10.39
CA LEU A 149 25.61 -27.85 -9.19
C LEU A 149 25.98 -29.34 -9.13
N ALA A 150 27.28 -29.62 -9.11
CA ALA A 150 27.78 -30.98 -8.95
C ALA A 150 27.39 -31.55 -7.57
N PRO A 151 27.24 -32.89 -7.42
CA PRO A 151 26.95 -33.50 -6.13
C PRO A 151 27.90 -33.04 -5.02
N HIS A 152 27.38 -32.88 -3.80
CA HIS A 152 28.10 -32.39 -2.62
C HIS A 152 28.61 -30.94 -2.69
N THR A 153 28.24 -30.16 -3.71
CA THR A 153 28.60 -28.73 -3.77
C THR A 153 27.98 -27.96 -2.62
N VAL A 154 28.79 -27.12 -1.95
CA VAL A 154 28.33 -26.17 -0.95
C VAL A 154 28.33 -24.77 -1.55
N VAL A 155 27.15 -24.14 -1.63
CA VAL A 155 27.00 -22.74 -2.04
C VAL A 155 26.99 -21.89 -0.77
N PRO A 156 27.99 -21.01 -0.55
CA PRO A 156 28.03 -20.13 0.62
C PRO A 156 26.89 -19.09 0.62
N SER A 157 26.63 -18.50 1.78
CA SER A 157 25.63 -17.44 1.92
C SER A 157 25.99 -16.22 1.08
N HIS A 158 24.97 -15.50 0.60
CA HIS A 158 25.14 -14.25 -0.15
C HIS A 158 26.08 -14.37 -1.38
N CYS A 159 26.10 -15.54 -2.03
CA CYS A 159 26.91 -15.80 -3.22
C CYS A 159 26.04 -16.11 -4.43
N VAL A 160 26.54 -15.74 -5.62
CA VAL A 160 25.92 -16.05 -6.92
C VAL A 160 26.69 -17.18 -7.58
N PHE A 161 26.00 -18.24 -8.00
CA PHE A 161 26.56 -19.37 -8.74
C PHE A 161 25.94 -19.49 -10.13
N ALA A 162 26.76 -19.79 -11.14
CA ALA A 162 26.31 -19.92 -12.53
C ALA A 162 27.18 -20.91 -13.32
N GLY A 163 26.64 -21.42 -14.44
CA GLY A 163 27.34 -22.30 -15.39
C GLY A 163 27.11 -23.81 -15.16
N SER A 164 27.73 -24.63 -16.01
CA SER A 164 27.67 -26.09 -15.95
C SER A 164 29.07 -26.69 -16.17
N PRO A 165 29.78 -27.13 -15.11
CA PRO A 165 29.37 -27.12 -13.71
C PRO A 165 29.37 -25.70 -13.12
N ALA A 166 28.42 -25.43 -12.23
CA ALA A 166 28.22 -24.12 -11.64
C ALA A 166 29.36 -23.74 -10.70
N ARG A 167 29.87 -22.50 -10.83
CA ARG A 167 30.89 -21.93 -9.96
C ARG A 167 30.43 -20.56 -9.45
N ARG A 168 31.06 -20.10 -8.37
CA ARG A 168 30.83 -18.76 -7.84
C ARG A 168 31.23 -17.72 -8.90
N VAL A 169 30.28 -16.87 -9.27
CA VAL A 169 30.47 -15.76 -10.22
C VAL A 169 30.33 -14.38 -9.56
N GLY A 170 29.82 -14.32 -8.33
CA GLY A 170 29.66 -13.06 -7.61
C GLY A 170 29.21 -13.21 -6.17
N THR A 171 28.91 -12.08 -5.55
CA THR A 171 28.33 -11.94 -4.21
C THR A 171 27.11 -11.03 -4.27
N LEU A 172 26.15 -11.24 -3.38
CA LEU A 172 24.93 -10.46 -3.28
C LEU A 172 25.05 -9.44 -2.15
N PRO A 173 24.45 -8.25 -2.29
CA PRO A 173 24.38 -7.28 -1.21
C PRO A 173 23.46 -7.77 -0.08
N GLU A 174 23.58 -7.19 1.11
CA GLU A 174 22.70 -7.51 2.25
C GLU A 174 21.23 -7.20 1.96
N SER A 175 20.94 -6.18 1.13
CA SER A 175 19.60 -5.82 0.67
C SER A 175 18.92 -6.88 -0.20
N PHE A 176 19.67 -7.89 -0.69
CA PHE A 176 19.10 -8.97 -1.48
C PHE A 176 18.00 -9.70 -0.71
N VAL A 177 18.17 -9.92 0.60
CA VAL A 177 17.20 -10.62 1.45
C VAL A 177 15.84 -9.94 1.41
N GLU A 178 15.79 -8.63 1.66
CA GLU A 178 14.55 -7.84 1.66
C GLU A 178 13.88 -7.83 0.27
N SER A 179 14.68 -7.65 -0.79
CA SER A 179 14.18 -7.68 -2.17
C SER A 179 13.63 -9.06 -2.56
N HIS A 180 14.26 -10.13 -2.07
CA HIS A 180 13.90 -11.50 -2.37
C HIS A 180 12.67 -11.94 -1.59
N GLU A 181 12.53 -11.55 -0.31
CA GLU A 181 11.31 -11.77 0.46
C GLU A 181 10.09 -11.19 -0.28
N SER A 182 10.20 -9.94 -0.72
CA SER A 182 9.14 -9.27 -1.48
C SER A 182 8.80 -10.00 -2.79
N ALA A 183 9.78 -10.61 -3.46
CA ALA A 183 9.57 -11.33 -4.72
C ALA A 183 8.99 -12.75 -4.51
N THR A 184 9.27 -13.38 -3.36
CA THR A 184 8.85 -14.76 -3.07
C THR A 184 7.52 -14.82 -2.32
N MET A 185 7.06 -13.70 -1.75
CA MET A 185 5.67 -13.53 -1.34
C MET A 185 4.77 -13.49 -2.59
N THR A 186 4.24 -14.65 -2.99
CA THR A 186 3.24 -14.77 -4.07
C THR A 186 1.99 -13.93 -3.79
N LEU A 187 1.75 -13.60 -2.52
CA LEU A 187 0.69 -12.72 -2.08
C LEU A 187 1.27 -11.32 -1.88
N ILE A 188 0.73 -10.35 -2.63
CA ILE A 188 0.91 -8.92 -2.35
C ILE A 188 0.13 -8.63 -1.07
N ALA A 189 0.76 -8.90 0.06
CA ALA A 189 0.11 -8.96 1.35
C ALA A 189 0.47 -7.73 2.18
N LEU A 190 -0.53 -6.96 2.59
CA LEU A 190 -0.31 -6.05 3.70
C LEU A 190 -0.02 -6.88 4.96
N SER A 191 1.02 -6.47 5.70
CA SER A 191 1.40 -7.11 6.95
C SER A 191 0.62 -6.59 8.16
N SER A 192 0.00 -5.41 8.05
CA SER A 192 -0.71 -4.74 9.15
C SER A 192 -1.82 -3.83 8.61
N LEU A 193 -2.88 -3.61 9.41
CA LEU A 193 -3.89 -2.59 9.14
C LEU A 193 -3.35 -1.16 9.35
N LEU A 194 -2.19 -1.00 9.99
CA LEU A 194 -1.47 0.27 10.06
C LEU A 194 -0.74 0.63 8.75
N ASP A 195 -0.64 -0.29 7.78
CA ASP A 195 -0.13 0.03 6.44
C ASP A 195 -1.20 0.80 5.63
N THR A 196 -1.51 2.00 6.14
CA THR A 196 -2.54 2.91 5.70
C THR A 196 -2.13 4.34 6.03
N ASP A 197 -2.79 5.32 5.42
CA ASP A 197 -2.54 6.72 5.72
C ASP A 197 -3.23 7.13 7.04
N LEU A 198 -2.57 7.93 7.89
CA LEU A 198 -3.08 8.35 9.21
C LEU A 198 -4.52 8.91 9.15
N TYR A 199 -4.83 9.66 8.10
CA TYR A 199 -6.16 10.29 7.99
C TYR A 199 -7.31 9.28 7.93
N LYS A 200 -7.05 8.04 7.52
CA LYS A 200 -8.05 6.96 7.56
C LYS A 200 -8.46 6.61 8.98
N LEU A 201 -7.49 6.55 9.89
CA LEU A 201 -7.73 6.27 11.31
C LEU A 201 -8.38 7.49 12.00
N THR A 202 -7.93 8.71 11.70
CA THR A 202 -8.54 9.90 12.31
C THR A 202 -9.98 10.12 11.82
N MET A 203 -10.24 9.93 10.53
CA MET A 203 -11.62 9.95 10.04
C MET A 203 -12.44 8.79 10.61
N GLN A 204 -11.89 7.58 10.80
CA GLN A 204 -12.65 6.47 11.37
C GLN A 204 -13.12 6.77 12.80
N GLN A 205 -12.26 7.37 13.65
CA GLN A 205 -12.70 7.82 14.98
C GLN A 205 -13.79 8.89 14.89
N ALA A 206 -13.64 9.88 13.99
CA ALA A 206 -14.63 10.94 13.81
C ALA A 206 -15.98 10.39 13.30
N VAL A 207 -15.95 9.44 12.37
CA VAL A 207 -17.13 8.73 11.85
C VAL A 207 -17.77 7.87 12.93
N LEU A 208 -16.97 7.14 13.73
CA LEU A 208 -17.49 6.32 14.82
C LEU A 208 -18.25 7.16 15.85
N GLN A 209 -17.78 8.38 16.13
CA GLN A 209 -18.43 9.29 17.07
C GLN A 209 -19.69 9.94 16.49
N ASN A 210 -19.64 10.43 15.25
CA ASN A 210 -20.70 11.29 14.69
C ASN A 210 -21.69 10.54 13.79
N PHE A 211 -21.25 9.51 13.08
CA PHE A 211 -22.02 8.78 12.07
C PHE A 211 -21.89 7.25 12.21
N PRO A 212 -22.13 6.67 13.40
CA PRO A 212 -21.87 5.25 13.66
C PRO A 212 -22.69 4.30 12.80
N THR A 213 -23.85 4.74 12.29
CA THR A 213 -24.80 3.92 11.54
C THR A 213 -24.91 4.33 10.07
N ALA A 214 -24.12 5.29 9.58
CA ALA A 214 -24.19 5.71 8.20
C ALA A 214 -23.65 4.61 7.28
N GLU A 215 -24.42 4.25 6.26
CA GLU A 215 -24.00 3.32 5.20
C GLU A 215 -23.43 4.08 4.03
N VAL A 216 -22.32 3.61 3.48
CA VAL A 216 -21.61 4.27 2.38
C VAL A 216 -21.30 3.31 1.26
N THR A 217 -21.09 3.87 0.07
CA THR A 217 -20.49 3.18 -1.06
C THR A 217 -19.29 3.98 -1.55
N TYR A 218 -18.15 3.32 -1.72
CA TYR A 218 -17.00 3.85 -2.44
C TYR A 218 -16.86 3.15 -3.79
N ARG A 219 -16.31 3.86 -4.77
CA ARG A 219 -16.04 3.31 -6.10
C ARG A 219 -14.62 3.63 -6.56
N LEU A 220 -13.98 2.64 -7.19
CA LEU A 220 -12.76 2.82 -7.95
C LEU A 220 -13.07 3.48 -9.30
N THR A 221 -12.31 4.51 -9.65
CA THR A 221 -12.32 5.10 -10.99
C THR A 221 -10.93 5.01 -11.60
N ASN A 222 -10.82 4.33 -12.74
CA ASN A 222 -9.61 4.32 -13.53
C ASN A 222 -9.58 5.53 -14.48
N ARG A 223 -8.62 6.45 -14.26
CA ARG A 223 -8.43 7.64 -15.09
C ARG A 223 -7.37 7.44 -16.18
N SER A 224 -6.77 6.25 -16.25
CA SER A 224 -5.82 5.81 -17.27
C SER A 224 -6.44 4.66 -18.09
N PRO A 225 -7.24 4.95 -19.14
CA PRO A 225 -7.99 3.91 -19.86
C PRO A 225 -7.12 2.85 -20.54
N LYS A 226 -5.81 3.12 -20.71
CA LYS A 226 -4.83 2.18 -21.27
C LYS A 226 -4.24 1.22 -20.23
N ALA A 227 -4.34 1.54 -18.93
CA ALA A 227 -3.88 0.66 -17.87
C ALA A 227 -4.93 -0.42 -17.63
N LEU A 228 -4.75 -1.55 -18.30
CA LEU A 228 -5.61 -2.73 -18.19
C LEU A 228 -4.87 -3.81 -17.40
N CYS A 229 -5.60 -4.62 -16.64
CA CYS A 229 -5.03 -5.70 -15.84
C CYS A 229 -5.12 -7.05 -16.57
N THR A 230 -4.11 -7.89 -16.41
CA THR A 230 -4.18 -9.31 -16.77
C THR A 230 -5.08 -10.09 -15.81
N ARG A 231 -5.57 -11.27 -16.21
CA ARG A 231 -6.33 -12.14 -15.30
C ARG A 231 -5.52 -12.49 -14.04
N ALA A 232 -4.23 -12.80 -14.20
CA ALA A 232 -3.34 -13.10 -13.09
C ALA A 232 -3.20 -11.92 -12.10
N CYS A 233 -3.16 -10.69 -12.61
CA CYS A 233 -3.15 -9.49 -11.78
C CYS A 233 -4.44 -9.35 -10.95
N VAL A 234 -5.59 -9.58 -11.57
CA VAL A 234 -6.89 -9.55 -10.89
C VAL A 234 -7.00 -10.63 -9.81
N ASP A 235 -6.56 -11.85 -10.14
CA ASP A 235 -6.56 -12.96 -9.19
C ASP A 235 -5.66 -12.63 -7.99
N ALA A 236 -4.48 -12.04 -8.21
CA ALA A 236 -3.61 -11.57 -7.13
C ALA A 236 -4.27 -10.47 -6.29
N ILE A 237 -4.94 -9.50 -6.91
CA ILE A 237 -5.69 -8.45 -6.21
C ILE A 237 -6.79 -9.07 -5.34
N GLN A 238 -7.56 -10.02 -5.86
CA GLN A 238 -8.61 -10.70 -5.11
C GLN A 238 -8.05 -11.47 -3.91
N GLU A 239 -6.95 -12.20 -4.10
CA GLU A 239 -6.27 -12.89 -3.00
C GLU A 239 -5.81 -11.92 -1.90
N SER A 240 -5.26 -10.77 -2.29
CA SER A 240 -4.86 -9.71 -1.37
C SER A 240 -6.05 -9.09 -0.64
N ILE A 241 -7.18 -8.89 -1.33
CA ILE A 241 -8.45 -8.42 -0.74
C ILE A 241 -8.94 -9.41 0.32
N ASP A 242 -8.96 -10.71 0.00
CA ASP A 242 -9.38 -11.76 0.93
C ASP A 242 -8.47 -11.78 2.17
N HIS A 243 -7.16 -11.61 1.97
CA HIS A 243 -6.17 -11.52 3.05
C HIS A 243 -6.42 -10.36 4.01
N LEU A 244 -6.96 -9.22 3.56
CA LEU A 244 -7.32 -8.11 4.46
C LEU A 244 -8.27 -8.53 5.57
N GLY A 245 -9.14 -9.52 5.34
CA GLY A 245 -10.05 -10.05 6.36
C GLY A 245 -9.34 -10.83 7.48
N THR A 246 -8.09 -11.23 7.26
CA THR A 246 -7.28 -11.97 8.24
C THR A 246 -6.52 -11.03 9.18
N LEU A 247 -6.33 -9.76 8.81
CA LEU A 247 -5.55 -8.81 9.58
C LEU A 247 -6.29 -8.33 10.83
N ARG A 248 -5.53 -8.08 11.89
CA ARG A 248 -5.98 -7.50 13.16
C ARG A 248 -4.99 -6.44 13.59
N PHE A 249 -5.46 -5.48 14.38
CA PHE A 249 -4.55 -4.65 15.16
C PHE A 249 -4.01 -5.47 16.32
N TYR A 250 -2.69 -5.53 16.44
CA TYR A 250 -2.03 -6.21 17.56
C TYR A 250 -1.94 -5.27 18.78
N GLN A 251 -1.82 -5.86 19.97
CA GLN A 251 -1.80 -5.07 21.21
C GLN A 251 -0.65 -4.05 21.23
N ASP A 252 0.52 -4.40 20.72
CA ASP A 252 1.68 -3.52 20.61
C ASP A 252 1.49 -2.38 19.60
N GLU A 253 0.64 -2.57 18.59
CA GLU A 253 0.22 -1.53 17.65
C GLU A 253 -0.75 -0.55 18.32
N ILE A 254 -1.72 -1.06 19.09
CA ILE A 254 -2.66 -0.25 19.87
C ILE A 254 -1.93 0.57 20.94
N ASP A 255 -0.98 -0.04 21.66
CA ASP A 255 -0.20 0.65 22.68
C ASP A 255 0.69 1.74 22.07
N TRP A 256 1.27 1.48 20.90
CA TRP A 256 2.01 2.49 20.15
C TRP A 256 1.11 3.65 19.71
N LEU A 257 -0.09 3.38 19.17
CA LEU A 257 -1.06 4.43 18.83
C LEU A 257 -1.44 5.27 20.06
N ARG A 258 -1.67 4.64 21.21
CA ARG A 258 -2.01 5.34 22.46
C ARG A 258 -0.95 6.37 22.86
N ILE A 259 0.33 6.05 22.67
CA ILE A 259 1.45 6.90 23.07
C ILE A 259 1.78 7.94 22.00
N THR A 260 1.93 7.51 20.74
CA THR A 260 2.41 8.36 19.65
C THR A 260 1.30 9.22 19.05
N CYS A 261 0.05 8.78 19.14
CA CYS A 261 -1.11 9.45 18.57
C CYS A 261 -2.16 9.74 19.67
N PRO A 262 -1.87 10.61 20.65
CA PRO A 262 -2.70 10.78 21.86
C PRO A 262 -4.09 11.39 21.59
N TYR A 263 -4.35 11.83 20.36
CA TYR A 263 -5.68 12.22 19.88
C TYR A 263 -6.60 11.03 19.61
N PHE A 264 -6.08 9.79 19.57
CA PHE A 264 -6.90 8.58 19.59
C PHE A 264 -7.32 8.26 21.02
N ARG A 265 -8.62 8.33 21.28
CA ARG A 265 -9.19 8.17 22.62
C ARG A 265 -9.45 6.70 22.91
N GLU A 266 -9.46 6.33 24.19
CA GLU A 266 -9.60 4.93 24.61
C GLU A 266 -10.82 4.21 24.01
N PRO A 267 -12.03 4.82 23.88
CA PRO A 267 -13.15 4.14 23.22
C PRO A 267 -12.86 3.71 21.77
N TYR A 268 -12.10 4.51 21.02
CA TYR A 268 -11.69 4.19 19.66
C TYR A 268 -10.57 3.15 19.64
N LEU A 269 -9.60 3.24 20.55
CA LEU A 269 -8.54 2.21 20.68
C LEU A 269 -9.13 0.84 21.07
N CYS A 270 -10.12 0.81 21.95
CA CYS A 270 -10.88 -0.41 22.27
C CYS A 270 -11.65 -0.93 21.05
N PHE A 271 -12.23 -0.05 20.24
CA PHE A 271 -12.88 -0.43 18.99
C PHE A 271 -11.87 -1.06 18.02
N LEU A 272 -10.68 -0.45 17.82
CA LEU A 272 -9.62 -0.98 16.96
C LEU A 272 -9.13 -2.35 17.43
N ALA A 273 -8.99 -2.58 18.74
CA ALA A 273 -8.56 -3.86 19.29
C ALA A 273 -9.48 -5.04 18.92
N HIS A 274 -10.75 -4.76 18.60
CA HIS A 274 -11.73 -5.77 18.16
C HIS A 274 -12.11 -5.63 16.69
N PHE A 275 -11.51 -4.67 15.98
CA PHE A 275 -11.85 -4.36 14.61
C PHE A 275 -11.36 -5.44 13.65
N GLN A 276 -12.21 -5.78 12.69
CA GLN A 276 -11.89 -6.69 11.61
C GLN A 276 -12.61 -6.26 10.33
N LEU A 277 -11.86 -6.23 9.23
CA LEU A 277 -12.41 -6.08 7.88
C LEU A 277 -13.12 -7.37 7.45
N ARG A 278 -14.23 -7.24 6.70
CA ARG A 278 -15.03 -8.34 6.18
C ARG A 278 -15.11 -8.26 4.65
N PRO A 279 -13.99 -8.47 3.94
CA PRO A 279 -13.89 -8.20 2.50
C PRO A 279 -14.90 -8.96 1.65
N ALA A 280 -15.23 -10.19 2.03
CA ALA A 280 -16.24 -11.00 1.33
C ALA A 280 -17.64 -10.37 1.33
N GLU A 281 -17.97 -9.57 2.35
CA GLU A 281 -19.24 -8.85 2.46
C GLU A 281 -19.14 -7.42 1.90
N GLN A 282 -17.97 -6.81 2.05
CA GLN A 282 -17.79 -5.37 1.92
C GLN A 282 -17.18 -4.94 0.58
N VAL A 283 -16.48 -5.82 -0.13
CA VAL A 283 -15.74 -5.48 -1.35
C VAL A 283 -16.21 -6.33 -2.52
N ARG A 284 -16.62 -5.67 -3.61
CA ARG A 284 -16.96 -6.32 -4.87
C ARG A 284 -15.94 -5.94 -5.93
N LEU A 285 -15.13 -6.91 -6.35
CA LEU A 285 -14.20 -6.78 -7.47
C LEU A 285 -14.85 -7.35 -8.74
N THR A 286 -14.89 -6.55 -9.81
CA THR A 286 -15.40 -6.99 -11.11
C THR A 286 -14.31 -6.83 -12.16
N TYR A 287 -14.18 -7.83 -13.03
CA TYR A 287 -13.25 -7.82 -14.15
C TYR A 287 -13.97 -8.03 -15.47
N THR A 288 -13.79 -7.07 -16.37
CA THR A 288 -14.40 -7.08 -17.71
C THR A 288 -13.29 -7.20 -18.75
N PRO A 289 -13.14 -8.35 -19.43
CA PRO A 289 -12.17 -8.52 -20.51
C PRO A 289 -12.35 -7.45 -21.59
N VAL A 290 -11.23 -6.88 -22.07
CA VAL A 290 -11.19 -5.95 -23.22
C VAL A 290 -10.44 -6.59 -24.38
N THR A 291 -9.43 -7.41 -24.09
CA THR A 291 -8.70 -8.26 -25.02
C THR A 291 -8.59 -9.67 -24.44
N ASP A 292 -8.00 -10.61 -25.21
CA ASP A 292 -7.78 -12.00 -24.74
C ASP A 292 -6.92 -12.08 -23.48
N THR A 293 -6.07 -11.08 -23.24
CA THR A 293 -5.09 -11.08 -22.14
C THR A 293 -5.35 -10.00 -21.09
N HIS A 294 -6.09 -8.94 -21.41
CA HIS A 294 -6.24 -7.76 -20.57
C HIS A 294 -7.70 -7.29 -20.44
N GLY A 295 -8.03 -6.70 -19.31
CA GLY A 295 -9.38 -6.21 -19.03
C GLY A 295 -9.42 -5.06 -18.03
N LYS A 296 -10.62 -4.50 -17.88
CA LYS A 296 -10.91 -3.41 -16.94
C LYS A 296 -11.21 -3.97 -15.57
N LEU A 297 -10.73 -3.25 -14.56
CA LEU A 297 -11.02 -3.50 -13.15
C LEU A 297 -12.06 -2.49 -12.67
N GLU A 298 -13.12 -3.00 -12.06
CA GLU A 298 -14.10 -2.20 -11.31
C GLU A 298 -14.12 -2.70 -9.87
N LEU A 299 -14.28 -1.78 -8.93
CA LEU A 299 -14.28 -2.10 -7.51
C LEU A 299 -15.29 -1.22 -6.78
N GLU A 300 -16.19 -1.85 -6.03
CA GLU A 300 -17.13 -1.20 -5.12
C GLU A 300 -16.88 -1.65 -3.68
N ILE A 301 -16.99 -0.72 -2.73
CA ILE A 301 -16.85 -0.99 -1.30
C ILE A 301 -18.12 -0.49 -0.62
N MET A 302 -18.81 -1.34 0.14
CA MET A 302 -20.13 -1.05 0.69
C MET A 302 -20.24 -1.52 2.14
N GLY A 303 -20.91 -0.73 2.98
CA GLY A 303 -21.19 -1.08 4.37
C GLY A 303 -21.27 0.15 5.26
N LEU A 304 -21.27 -0.07 6.58
CA LEU A 304 -21.18 1.04 7.55
C LEU A 304 -19.88 1.82 7.35
N TRP A 305 -19.96 3.15 7.36
CA TRP A 305 -18.82 4.03 7.09
C TRP A 305 -17.64 3.72 8.00
N ARG A 306 -17.89 3.57 9.31
CA ARG A 306 -16.87 3.16 10.29
C ARG A 306 -16.20 1.81 10.00
N ASP A 307 -16.89 0.91 9.29
CA ASP A 307 -16.39 -0.45 9.01
C ASP A 307 -15.58 -0.50 7.71
N VAL A 308 -15.90 0.37 6.74
CA VAL A 308 -15.32 0.31 5.39
C VAL A 308 -14.36 1.45 5.05
N ILE A 309 -14.29 2.50 5.86
CA ILE A 309 -13.44 3.67 5.62
C ILE A 309 -11.95 3.34 5.46
N LEU A 310 -11.47 2.26 6.09
CA LEU A 310 -10.07 1.84 6.05
C LEU A 310 -9.66 1.14 4.74
N TYR A 311 -10.59 0.81 3.84
CA TYR A 311 -10.24 0.08 2.62
C TYR A 311 -9.55 0.92 1.54
N GLU A 312 -9.81 2.24 1.45
CA GLU A 312 -9.33 3.08 0.34
C GLU A 312 -7.83 2.89 0.10
N VAL A 313 -7.02 3.07 1.15
CA VAL A 313 -5.56 3.11 1.04
C VAL A 313 -4.96 1.72 0.78
N PRO A 314 -5.31 0.68 1.56
CA PRO A 314 -4.90 -0.70 1.27
C PRO A 314 -5.22 -1.16 -0.14
N LEU A 315 -6.46 -0.95 -0.60
CA LEU A 315 -6.87 -1.43 -1.93
C LEU A 315 -6.16 -0.68 -3.05
N MET A 316 -5.99 0.65 -2.90
CA MET A 316 -5.19 1.45 -3.84
C MET A 316 -3.73 0.96 -3.92
N ALA A 317 -3.10 0.66 -2.77
CA ALA A 317 -1.75 0.14 -2.71
C ALA A 317 -1.63 -1.28 -3.31
N ILE A 318 -2.56 -2.19 -2.98
CA ILE A 318 -2.63 -3.55 -3.54
C ILE A 318 -2.75 -3.50 -5.07
N ILE A 319 -3.68 -2.70 -5.60
CA ILE A 319 -3.91 -2.63 -7.05
C ILE A 319 -2.66 -2.06 -7.75
N SER A 320 -2.05 -1.03 -7.19
CA SER A 320 -0.82 -0.44 -7.72
C SER A 320 0.31 -1.48 -7.79
N GLU A 321 0.56 -2.16 -6.67
CA GLU A 321 1.63 -3.16 -6.57
C GLU A 321 1.37 -4.37 -7.45
N ALA A 322 0.13 -4.86 -7.53
CA ALA A 322 -0.24 -5.98 -8.40
C ALA A 322 -0.07 -5.65 -9.88
N TYR A 323 -0.37 -4.42 -10.28
CA TYR A 323 -0.16 -4.00 -11.65
C TYR A 323 1.32 -3.97 -12.03
N PHE A 324 2.17 -3.40 -11.18
CA PHE A 324 3.61 -3.32 -11.46
C PHE A 324 4.34 -4.66 -11.24
N ALA A 325 3.76 -5.60 -10.49
CA ALA A 325 4.30 -6.95 -10.36
C ALA A 325 3.93 -7.87 -11.53
N LEU A 326 2.76 -7.67 -12.17
CA LEU A 326 2.18 -8.68 -13.08
C LEU A 326 1.76 -8.16 -14.46
N CYS A 327 1.69 -6.84 -14.67
CA CYS A 327 1.31 -6.23 -15.94
C CYS A 327 2.47 -5.40 -16.52
N GLU A 328 3.00 -4.45 -15.77
CA GLU A 328 4.13 -3.62 -16.19
C GLU A 328 5.36 -3.92 -15.32
N THR A 329 6.15 -4.91 -15.74
CA THR A 329 7.30 -5.45 -14.98
C THR A 329 8.65 -4.88 -15.43
N ASP A 330 8.66 -3.98 -16.41
CA ASP A 330 9.87 -3.36 -16.95
C ASP A 330 10.35 -2.21 -16.06
N TRP A 331 10.81 -2.53 -14.85
CA TRP A 331 11.35 -1.59 -13.87
C TRP A 331 12.20 -2.32 -12.82
N THR A 332 13.02 -1.59 -12.07
CA THR A 332 13.82 -2.12 -10.96
C THR A 332 13.69 -1.26 -9.70
N LEU A 333 13.73 -1.90 -8.53
CA LEU A 333 13.81 -1.23 -7.23
C LEU A 333 15.21 -0.64 -6.97
N GLU A 334 16.24 -1.09 -7.69
CA GLU A 334 17.61 -0.62 -7.54
C GLU A 334 17.71 0.90 -7.72
N GLY A 335 18.48 1.56 -6.85
CA GLY A 335 18.70 3.01 -6.91
C GLY A 335 17.57 3.87 -6.32
N GLN A 336 16.44 3.29 -5.92
CA GLN A 336 15.29 4.08 -5.43
C GLN A 336 15.57 4.78 -4.10
N ARG A 337 16.32 4.13 -3.20
CA ARG A 337 16.74 4.74 -1.93
C ARG A 337 17.65 5.94 -2.16
N GLU A 338 18.64 5.79 -3.02
CA GLU A 338 19.62 6.82 -3.39
C GLU A 338 18.93 8.01 -4.04
N ARG A 339 17.95 7.74 -4.91
CA ARG A 339 17.18 8.80 -5.54
C ARG A 339 16.27 9.53 -4.55
N ALA A 340 15.64 8.81 -3.63
CA ALA A 340 14.86 9.43 -2.55
C ALA A 340 15.75 10.28 -1.63
N TYR A 341 16.94 9.79 -1.30
CA TYR A 341 17.97 10.53 -0.58
C TYR A 341 18.36 11.83 -1.31
N ALA A 342 18.65 11.77 -2.61
CA ALA A 342 19.02 12.95 -3.40
C ALA A 342 17.90 14.00 -3.44
N LYS A 343 16.64 13.56 -3.60
CA LYS A 343 15.46 14.44 -3.50
C LYS A 343 15.36 15.07 -2.12
N GLY A 344 15.53 14.26 -1.07
CA GLY A 344 15.52 14.70 0.33
C GLY A 344 16.58 15.76 0.61
N GLN A 345 17.83 15.53 0.19
CA GLN A 345 18.92 16.50 0.36
C GLN A 345 18.57 17.85 -0.26
N LYS A 346 18.14 17.84 -1.53
CA LYS A 346 17.77 19.08 -2.23
C LYS A 346 16.64 19.83 -1.52
N LEU A 347 15.59 19.13 -1.09
CA LEU A 347 14.47 19.74 -0.37
C LEU A 347 14.91 20.33 0.98
N PHE A 348 15.62 19.56 1.81
CA PHE A 348 15.99 19.99 3.15
C PHE A 348 17.01 21.11 3.15
N GLN A 349 17.97 21.13 2.22
CA GLN A 349 18.90 22.27 2.08
C GLN A 349 18.19 23.60 1.80
N HIS A 350 16.98 23.56 1.22
CA HIS A 350 16.18 24.75 0.90
C HIS A 350 15.12 25.10 1.95
N GLY A 351 15.17 24.50 3.14
CA GLY A 351 14.26 24.83 4.24
C GLY A 351 12.91 24.10 4.22
N ILE A 352 12.72 23.16 3.29
CA ILE A 352 11.42 22.50 3.07
C ILE A 352 11.02 21.62 4.27
N GLN A 353 9.77 21.78 4.72
CA GLN A 353 9.14 20.92 5.72
C GLN A 353 8.32 19.83 5.01
N LEU A 354 8.87 18.62 4.90
CA LEU A 354 8.32 17.54 4.08
C LEU A 354 7.53 16.51 4.90
N SER A 355 6.38 16.07 4.41
CA SER A 355 5.75 14.79 4.78
C SER A 355 5.66 13.88 3.56
N GLU A 356 5.98 12.59 3.73
CA GLU A 356 5.85 11.57 2.69
C GLU A 356 4.39 11.05 2.65
N PHE A 357 3.69 11.19 1.52
CA PHE A 357 2.24 10.93 1.34
C PHE A 357 1.92 9.89 0.26
N GLY A 358 2.84 8.96 0.01
CA GLY A 358 2.88 8.17 -1.22
C GLY A 358 2.23 6.79 -1.15
N THR A 359 1.60 6.38 -0.04
CA THR A 359 1.11 5.00 0.14
C THR A 359 0.13 4.57 -0.95
N ARG A 360 -0.92 5.35 -1.22
CA ARG A 360 -2.00 4.97 -2.16
C ARG A 360 -1.52 4.65 -3.58
N ARG A 361 -0.40 5.20 -4.03
CA ARG A 361 0.11 5.02 -5.39
C ARG A 361 1.53 4.51 -5.43
N ARG A 362 2.05 3.97 -4.31
CA ARG A 362 3.39 3.40 -4.26
C ARG A 362 3.52 2.29 -5.31
N ARG A 363 4.71 2.17 -5.90
CA ARG A 363 4.95 1.06 -6.85
C ARG A 363 4.92 -0.29 -6.14
N SER A 364 5.50 -0.35 -4.95
CA SER A 364 5.42 -1.49 -4.04
C SER A 364 5.64 -1.03 -2.59
N PHE A 365 5.31 -1.86 -1.61
CA PHE A 365 5.69 -1.61 -0.21
C PHE A 365 7.21 -1.38 -0.07
N ALA A 366 8.02 -2.26 -0.67
CA ALA A 366 9.48 -2.16 -0.64
C ALA A 366 10.00 -0.82 -1.22
N THR A 367 9.32 -0.29 -2.24
CA THR A 367 9.64 1.04 -2.77
C THR A 367 9.39 2.13 -1.74
N GLN A 368 8.23 2.12 -1.08
CA GLN A 368 7.92 3.15 -0.08
C GLN A 368 8.86 3.06 1.13
N ASP A 369 9.21 1.84 1.55
CA ASP A 369 10.20 1.60 2.61
C ASP A 369 11.57 2.20 2.27
N ALA A 370 12.09 1.90 1.07
CA ALA A 370 13.34 2.44 0.56
C ALA A 370 13.31 3.98 0.47
N VAL A 371 12.18 4.56 0.07
CA VAL A 371 11.96 6.00 0.01
C VAL A 371 12.05 6.64 1.39
N VAL A 372 11.32 6.11 2.38
CA VAL A 372 11.34 6.64 3.75
C VAL A 372 12.75 6.52 4.35
N ALA A 373 13.43 5.39 4.14
CA ALA A 373 14.83 5.22 4.57
C ALA A 373 15.78 6.25 3.94
N GLY A 374 15.66 6.51 2.63
CA GLY A 374 16.46 7.51 1.93
C GLY A 374 16.21 8.93 2.42
N LEU A 375 14.93 9.30 2.62
CA LEU A 375 14.55 10.60 3.18
C LEU A 375 15.07 10.81 4.61
N LEU A 376 15.03 9.77 5.45
CA LEU A 376 15.58 9.82 6.80
C LEU A 376 17.08 10.03 6.82
N GLN A 377 17.80 9.33 5.93
CA GLN A 377 19.24 9.52 5.79
C GLN A 377 19.56 10.97 5.38
N ALA A 378 18.87 11.50 4.36
CA ALA A 378 19.07 12.88 3.93
C ALA A 378 18.73 13.89 5.04
N HIS A 379 17.66 13.64 5.80
CA HIS A 379 17.28 14.50 6.92
C HIS A 379 18.36 14.54 8.00
N ARG A 380 18.93 13.39 8.39
CA ARG A 380 20.00 13.32 9.38
C ARG A 380 21.23 14.11 8.93
N GLU A 381 21.74 13.81 7.74
CA GLU A 381 22.97 14.43 7.23
C GLU A 381 22.84 15.95 7.04
N VAL A 382 21.70 16.43 6.53
CA VAL A 382 21.45 17.88 6.40
C VAL A 382 21.27 18.55 7.75
N SER A 383 20.69 17.86 8.74
CA SER A 383 20.56 18.41 10.10
C SER A 383 21.92 18.48 10.82
N GLU A 384 22.77 17.48 10.62
CA GLU A 384 24.13 17.39 11.18
C GLU A 384 25.09 18.42 10.57
N SER A 385 24.81 18.91 9.36
CA SER A 385 25.64 19.95 8.72
C SER A 385 25.63 21.29 9.49
N GLY A 386 24.69 21.49 10.42
CA GLY A 386 24.57 22.70 11.24
C GLY A 386 24.18 23.97 10.47
N ALA A 387 23.75 23.83 9.21
CA ALA A 387 23.35 24.98 8.40
C ALA A 387 22.06 25.61 8.96
N PRO A 388 21.99 26.94 9.13
CA PRO A 388 20.79 27.58 9.64
C PRO A 388 19.65 27.50 8.61
N GLY A 389 18.42 27.37 9.10
CA GLY A 389 17.22 27.41 8.25
C GLY A 389 16.99 26.18 7.37
N VAL A 390 17.66 25.06 7.68
CA VAL A 390 17.43 23.78 6.99
C VAL A 390 16.01 23.24 7.24
N GLY A 391 15.53 22.52 6.24
CA GLY A 391 14.29 21.79 6.24
C GLY A 391 14.43 20.46 6.97
N ARG A 392 13.34 19.71 7.03
CA ARG A 392 13.30 18.40 7.69
C ARG A 392 12.20 17.52 7.16
N LEU A 393 12.37 16.22 7.39
CA LEU A 393 11.28 15.26 7.29
C LEU A 393 10.41 15.41 8.55
N LEU A 394 9.18 15.89 8.38
CA LEU A 394 8.18 15.97 9.43
C LEU A 394 7.64 14.58 9.80
N GLY A 395 7.65 13.64 8.86
CA GLY A 395 7.06 12.31 9.05
C GLY A 395 6.56 11.67 7.75
N THR A 396 5.75 10.64 7.87
CA THR A 396 5.07 9.94 6.76
C THR A 396 3.59 9.77 7.09
N SER A 397 2.71 9.74 6.07
CA SER A 397 1.32 9.37 6.29
C SER A 397 1.13 7.90 6.63
N ASN A 398 2.06 7.04 6.20
CA ASN A 398 1.96 5.61 6.44
C ASN A 398 2.22 5.28 7.91
N VAL A 399 1.18 4.85 8.63
CA VAL A 399 1.27 4.65 10.09
C VAL A 399 2.20 3.50 10.45
N PHE A 400 2.25 2.45 9.63
CA PHE A 400 3.16 1.32 9.79
C PHE A 400 4.63 1.75 9.63
N LEU A 401 4.96 2.51 8.58
CA LEU A 401 6.32 3.00 8.37
C LEU A 401 6.71 4.06 9.41
N ALA A 402 5.77 4.91 9.85
CA ALA A 402 6.00 5.83 10.96
C ALA A 402 6.44 5.07 12.22
N ARG A 403 5.73 3.97 12.54
CA ARG A 403 6.09 3.06 13.63
C ARG A 403 7.45 2.37 13.40
N LYS A 404 7.66 1.78 12.22
CA LYS A 404 8.89 1.06 11.85
C LYS A 404 10.14 1.93 12.04
N TYR A 405 10.07 3.19 11.62
CA TYR A 405 11.21 4.12 11.65
C TYR A 405 11.23 5.06 12.87
N GLY A 406 10.24 4.97 13.76
CA GLY A 406 10.17 5.83 14.94
C GLY A 406 9.99 7.32 14.62
N ILE A 407 9.23 7.64 13.56
CA ILE A 407 8.93 9.02 13.15
C ILE A 407 7.44 9.34 13.33
N ALA A 408 7.08 10.62 13.25
CA ALA A 408 5.70 11.04 13.41
C ALA A 408 4.81 10.55 12.24
N PRO A 409 3.64 9.96 12.51
CA PRO A 409 2.61 9.79 11.50
C PRO A 409 1.95 11.14 11.22
N ASN A 410 1.76 11.49 9.94
CA ASN A 410 1.20 12.77 9.52
C ASN A 410 -0.06 12.60 8.65
N GLY A 411 -1.07 13.45 8.86
CA GLY A 411 -2.30 13.39 8.09
C GLY A 411 -3.13 14.65 8.30
N THR A 412 -3.99 14.95 7.33
CA THR A 412 -5.01 16.00 7.44
C THR A 412 -6.37 15.36 7.22
N ILE A 413 -7.44 16.09 7.50
CA ILE A 413 -8.77 15.73 7.03
C ILE A 413 -8.77 15.50 5.50
N ALA A 414 -9.63 14.60 5.01
CA ALA A 414 -9.80 14.33 3.59
C ALA A 414 -11.22 14.68 3.11
N HIS A 415 -11.37 14.87 1.80
CA HIS A 415 -12.62 15.33 1.19
C HIS A 415 -13.84 14.48 1.56
N GLU A 416 -13.69 13.17 1.73
CA GLU A 416 -14.83 12.29 2.02
C GLU A 416 -15.61 12.71 3.27
N TRP A 417 -14.96 13.36 4.24
CA TRP A 417 -15.59 13.85 5.45
C TRP A 417 -16.63 14.93 5.12
N THR A 418 -16.19 16.01 4.48
CA THR A 418 -17.06 17.11 4.06
C THR A 418 -18.07 16.65 2.99
N MET A 419 -17.66 15.78 2.06
CA MET A 419 -18.55 15.19 1.05
C MET A 419 -19.70 14.40 1.69
N GLY A 420 -19.38 13.51 2.64
CA GLY A 420 -20.37 12.68 3.31
C GLY A 420 -21.32 13.49 4.18
N ILE A 421 -20.79 14.49 4.90
CA ILE A 421 -21.62 15.41 5.71
C ILE A 421 -22.57 16.21 4.84
N ALA A 422 -22.09 16.79 3.73
CA ALA A 422 -22.92 17.57 2.84
C ALA A 422 -24.02 16.72 2.17
N ALA A 423 -23.69 15.51 1.74
CA ALA A 423 -24.65 14.59 1.14
C ALA A 423 -25.72 14.14 2.17
N LEU A 424 -25.36 13.98 3.44
CA LEU A 424 -26.31 13.60 4.51
C LEU A 424 -27.15 14.76 5.04
N GLN A 425 -26.55 15.93 5.25
CA GLN A 425 -27.15 17.02 6.02
C GLN A 425 -27.47 18.26 5.17
N GLY A 426 -27.16 18.22 3.88
CA GLY A 426 -27.32 19.34 2.96
C GLY A 426 -26.01 20.12 2.77
N TYR A 427 -25.93 20.84 1.65
CA TYR A 427 -24.72 21.55 1.23
C TYR A 427 -24.53 22.91 1.92
N ASP A 428 -25.59 23.54 2.40
CA ASP A 428 -25.50 24.82 3.10
C ASP A 428 -24.74 24.65 4.41
N HIS A 429 -23.78 25.55 4.63
CA HIS A 429 -22.92 25.52 5.80
C HIS A 429 -22.17 24.21 6.04
N SER A 430 -22.06 23.36 5.02
CA SER A 430 -21.48 22.02 5.13
C SER A 430 -19.97 22.06 5.39
N ASN A 431 -19.25 23.11 4.95
CA ASN A 431 -17.84 23.24 5.31
C ASN A 431 -17.72 23.59 6.79
N ARG A 432 -18.45 24.60 7.27
CA ARG A 432 -18.45 24.98 8.69
C ARG A 432 -18.83 23.80 9.58
N LEU A 433 -19.94 23.12 9.28
CA LEU A 433 -20.41 21.96 10.02
C LEU A 433 -19.36 20.83 10.05
N ALA A 434 -18.69 20.56 8.92
CA ALA A 434 -17.64 19.56 8.87
C ALA A 434 -16.46 19.87 9.79
N LEU A 435 -16.05 21.14 9.89
CA LEU A 435 -15.00 21.57 10.81
C LEU A 435 -15.47 21.54 12.27
N GLU A 436 -16.71 21.95 12.56
CA GLU A 436 -17.29 21.87 13.91
C GLU A 436 -17.35 20.43 14.44
N LEU A 437 -17.79 19.47 13.61
CA LEU A 437 -17.83 18.06 13.97
C LEU A 437 -16.42 17.46 14.14
N TRP A 438 -15.42 17.99 13.42
CA TRP A 438 -14.02 17.62 13.62
C TRP A 438 -13.48 18.14 14.95
N ASP A 439 -13.79 19.39 15.32
CA ASP A 439 -13.41 20.00 16.58
C ASP A 439 -13.99 19.26 17.80
N GLN A 440 -15.21 18.73 17.70
CA GLN A 440 -15.82 17.90 18.74
C GLN A 440 -15.02 16.62 19.06
N VAL A 441 -14.13 16.19 18.16
CA VAL A 441 -13.30 14.99 18.32
C VAL A 441 -11.87 15.37 18.69
N TYR A 442 -11.32 16.42 18.08
CA TYR A 442 -9.89 16.70 18.05
C TYR A 442 -9.45 18.05 18.63
N SER A 443 -10.39 18.82 19.16
CA SER A 443 -10.14 20.13 19.77
C SER A 443 -10.64 20.18 21.22
N PRO A 444 -10.22 21.18 22.02
CA PRO A 444 -10.67 21.28 23.40
C PRO A 444 -12.19 21.39 23.51
N PRO A 445 -12.82 20.80 24.55
CA PRO A 445 -12.20 20.09 25.66
C PRO A 445 -11.85 18.61 25.37
N ALA A 446 -12.19 18.08 24.19
CA ALA A 446 -12.00 16.66 23.87
C ALA A 446 -10.51 16.29 23.76
N PHE A 447 -9.69 17.18 23.19
CA PHE A 447 -8.25 16.99 23.06
C PHE A 447 -7.50 18.32 22.94
N THR A 448 -6.36 18.45 23.63
CA THR A 448 -5.46 19.60 23.50
C THR A 448 -4.13 19.13 22.91
N PRO A 449 -3.76 19.56 21.69
CA PRO A 449 -2.49 19.19 21.07
C PRO A 449 -1.29 19.62 21.92
N THR A 450 -0.40 18.69 22.23
CA THR A 450 0.84 18.97 22.99
C THR A 450 2.03 19.34 22.11
N ASN A 451 1.92 19.14 20.80
CA ASN A 451 2.93 19.47 19.81
C ASN A 451 2.28 19.68 18.41
N PRO A 452 3.02 20.19 17.41
CA PRO A 452 2.46 20.46 16.08
C PRO A 452 1.95 19.22 15.32
N SER A 453 2.56 18.04 15.47
CA SER A 453 2.10 16.80 14.80
C SER A 453 0.81 16.26 15.42
N ASN A 454 0.50 16.65 16.65
CA ASN A 454 -0.76 16.30 17.31
C ASN A 454 -1.92 17.21 16.90
N ASN A 455 -1.64 18.32 16.21
CA ASN A 455 -2.68 19.29 15.84
C ASN A 455 -3.25 18.96 14.46
N LEU A 456 -4.48 18.41 14.46
CA LEU A 456 -5.18 17.94 13.27
C LEU A 456 -6.08 19.01 12.61
N THR A 457 -5.92 20.29 12.96
CA THR A 457 -6.75 21.42 12.48
C THR A 457 -6.19 22.07 11.19
N ILE A 458 -5.95 21.25 10.16
CA ILE A 458 -5.63 21.71 8.81
C ILE A 458 -6.85 21.52 7.91
N ALA A 459 -7.50 22.61 7.52
CA ALA A 459 -8.75 22.58 6.76
C ALA A 459 -8.51 22.32 5.27
N LEU A 460 -9.30 21.43 4.68
CA LEU A 460 -9.32 21.17 3.25
C LEU A 460 -10.42 22.02 2.61
N THR A 461 -10.04 22.93 1.72
CA THR A 461 -10.89 24.06 1.32
C THR A 461 -11.61 23.84 -0.01
N ASP A 462 -11.09 22.96 -0.86
CA ASP A 462 -11.54 22.80 -2.24
C ASP A 462 -12.57 21.66 -2.42
N THR A 463 -13.28 21.21 -1.37
CA THR A 463 -14.32 20.18 -1.56
C THR A 463 -15.41 20.67 -2.52
N PHE A 464 -15.91 21.89 -2.30
CA PHE A 464 -16.92 22.55 -3.13
C PHE A 464 -16.40 23.85 -3.80
N SER A 465 -15.08 23.96 -3.96
CA SER A 465 -14.29 25.17 -4.23
C SER A 465 -13.92 25.98 -2.99
N THR A 466 -12.70 26.54 -3.01
CA THR A 466 -12.15 27.42 -1.99
C THR A 466 -12.99 28.68 -1.83
N LYS A 467 -13.61 29.19 -2.91
CA LYS A 467 -14.54 30.32 -2.82
C LYS A 467 -15.72 30.00 -1.90
N VAL A 468 -16.38 28.87 -2.13
CA VAL A 468 -17.53 28.41 -1.32
C VAL A 468 -17.12 28.18 0.13
N PHE A 469 -15.91 27.67 0.37
CA PHE A 469 -15.36 27.54 1.72
C PHE A 469 -15.26 28.90 2.43
N TRP A 470 -14.68 29.92 1.78
CA TRP A 470 -14.58 31.24 2.40
C TRP A 470 -15.95 31.88 2.61
N ASP A 471 -16.85 31.80 1.62
CA ASP A 471 -18.21 32.36 1.75
C ASP A 471 -18.95 31.72 2.93
N ASP A 472 -18.81 30.42 3.13
CA ASP A 472 -19.40 29.69 4.26
C ASP A 472 -18.78 30.13 5.60
N LEU A 473 -17.46 30.06 5.73
CA LEU A 473 -16.78 30.34 7.01
C LEU A 473 -16.81 31.83 7.40
N LEU A 474 -17.10 32.74 6.46
CA LEU A 474 -17.28 34.17 6.75
C LEU A 474 -18.74 34.55 7.02
N SER A 475 -19.69 33.62 6.85
CA SER A 475 -21.12 33.91 6.96
C SER A 475 -21.57 34.21 8.39
N ASP A 476 -20.85 33.71 9.40
CA ASP A 476 -21.17 33.90 10.82
C ASP A 476 -19.91 33.91 11.72
N GLU A 477 -20.08 34.30 12.98
CA GLU A 477 -18.98 34.43 13.94
C GLU A 477 -18.32 33.07 14.26
N ARG A 478 -19.08 31.96 14.18
CA ARG A 478 -18.54 30.62 14.45
C ARG A 478 -17.54 30.20 13.38
N GLY A 479 -17.87 30.43 12.12
CA GLY A 479 -16.94 30.18 11.01
C GLY A 479 -15.68 31.05 11.12
N ILE A 480 -15.84 32.31 11.51
CA ILE A 480 -14.70 33.21 11.71
C ILE A 480 -13.82 32.74 12.89
N GLU A 481 -14.43 32.26 13.97
CA GLU A 481 -13.70 31.68 15.10
C GLU A 481 -12.89 30.46 14.69
N ILE A 482 -13.46 29.56 13.88
CA ILE A 482 -12.73 28.43 13.27
C ILE A 482 -11.52 28.90 12.48
N LEU A 483 -11.67 29.93 11.62
CA LEU A 483 -10.55 30.50 10.86
C LEU A 483 -9.45 31.07 11.78
N ARG A 484 -9.81 31.62 12.95
CA ARG A 484 -8.86 32.12 13.96
C ARG A 484 -8.16 30.99 14.70
N THR A 485 -8.85 29.93 15.08
CA THR A 485 -8.31 28.86 15.94
C THR A 485 -7.58 27.75 15.17
N TRP A 486 -8.07 27.38 13.98
CA TRP A 486 -7.49 26.31 13.18
C TRP A 486 -6.07 26.65 12.72
N ARG A 487 -5.18 25.66 12.73
CA ARG A 487 -3.75 25.85 12.46
C ARG A 487 -3.46 26.31 11.03
N GLY A 488 -4.28 25.91 10.06
CA GLY A 488 -4.00 26.25 8.67
C GLY A 488 -4.93 25.61 7.66
N LEU A 489 -4.52 25.71 6.40
CA LEU A 489 -5.25 25.24 5.22
C LEU A 489 -4.41 24.23 4.46
N ARG A 490 -5.06 23.32 3.74
CA ARG A 490 -4.42 22.43 2.77
C ARG A 490 -4.91 22.79 1.36
N GLN A 491 -3.95 22.98 0.46
CA GLN A 491 -4.19 23.22 -0.95
C GLN A 491 -3.98 21.93 -1.74
N ASP A 492 -5.06 21.46 -2.38
CA ASP A 492 -5.11 20.17 -3.08
C ASP A 492 -5.62 20.27 -4.54
N SER A 493 -5.96 21.48 -5.00
CA SER A 493 -6.25 21.79 -6.40
C SER A 493 -6.17 23.30 -6.70
N GLY A 494 -6.24 23.67 -7.99
CA GLY A 494 -6.29 25.07 -8.43
C GLY A 494 -4.93 25.77 -8.52
N ASP A 495 -4.96 27.08 -8.77
CA ASP A 495 -3.74 27.89 -8.85
C ASP A 495 -3.19 28.21 -7.46
N SER A 496 -1.98 27.72 -7.17
CA SER A 496 -1.38 27.86 -5.85
C SER A 496 -1.02 29.31 -5.48
N ALA A 497 -0.74 30.17 -6.47
CA ALA A 497 -0.40 31.57 -6.21
C ALA A 497 -1.64 32.36 -5.78
N ALA A 498 -2.71 32.27 -6.55
CA ALA A 498 -4.01 32.83 -6.23
C ALA A 498 -4.52 32.31 -4.88
N PHE A 499 -4.34 31.01 -4.59
CA PHE A 499 -4.71 30.42 -3.30
C PHE A 499 -3.98 31.10 -2.13
N VAL A 500 -2.64 31.22 -2.21
CA VAL A 500 -1.82 31.86 -1.15
C VAL A 500 -2.17 33.33 -1.00
N GLU A 501 -2.27 34.06 -2.09
CA GLU A 501 -2.59 35.49 -2.10
C GLU A 501 -3.95 35.75 -1.44
N HIS A 502 -4.95 34.97 -1.82
CA HIS A 502 -6.30 35.09 -1.28
C HIS A 502 -6.35 34.73 0.21
N ALA A 503 -5.77 33.59 0.62
CA ALA A 503 -5.74 33.17 2.03
C ALA A 503 -5.06 34.22 2.92
N VAL A 504 -3.93 34.77 2.48
CA VAL A 504 -3.19 35.81 3.21
C VAL A 504 -3.99 37.11 3.30
N ALA A 505 -4.64 37.52 2.20
CA ALA A 505 -5.51 38.69 2.21
C ALA A 505 -6.69 38.53 3.19
N MET A 506 -7.31 37.34 3.20
CA MET A 506 -8.42 37.03 4.11
C MET A 506 -7.99 37.00 5.57
N TYR A 507 -6.87 36.36 5.91
CA TYR A 507 -6.35 36.38 7.28
C TYR A 507 -6.08 37.81 7.76
N ARG A 508 -5.42 38.64 6.94
CA ARG A 508 -5.18 40.05 7.28
C ARG A 508 -6.47 40.84 7.48
N LYS A 509 -7.48 40.62 6.62
CA LYS A 509 -8.80 41.26 6.76
C LYS A 509 -9.49 40.90 8.07
N LEU A 510 -9.28 39.69 8.57
CA LEU A 510 -9.81 39.21 9.86
C LEU A 510 -8.95 39.58 11.08
N GLY A 511 -7.86 40.33 10.89
CA GLY A 511 -6.91 40.67 11.96
C GLY A 511 -6.04 39.50 12.43
N ILE A 512 -5.96 38.43 11.64
CA ILE A 512 -5.15 37.25 11.91
C ILE A 512 -3.78 37.44 11.27
N ASP A 513 -2.70 37.28 12.04
CA ASP A 513 -1.34 37.30 11.52
C ASP A 513 -1.06 36.04 10.66
N PRO A 514 -0.85 36.17 9.34
CA PRO A 514 -0.58 35.03 8.46
C PRO A 514 0.67 34.25 8.85
N ALA A 515 1.65 34.85 9.54
CA ALA A 515 2.87 34.17 9.95
C ALA A 515 2.61 33.07 11.00
N THR A 516 1.45 33.10 11.66
CA THR A 516 0.99 32.06 12.60
C THR A 516 0.27 30.90 11.92
N LYS A 517 -0.09 31.04 10.65
CA LYS A 517 -0.87 30.06 9.88
C LYS A 517 0.03 29.25 8.96
N LEU A 518 -0.44 28.05 8.63
CA LEU A 518 0.24 27.11 7.73
C LEU A 518 -0.59 26.87 6.48
N ILE A 519 0.07 26.83 5.32
CA ILE A 519 -0.47 26.17 4.13
C ILE A 519 0.28 24.86 3.90
N VAL A 520 -0.47 23.75 3.83
CA VAL A 520 0.05 22.46 3.40
C VAL A 520 -0.25 22.29 1.91
N PHE A 521 0.79 22.27 1.07
CA PHE A 521 0.66 21.98 -0.35
C PHE A 521 0.73 20.47 -0.57
N SER A 522 -0.19 19.92 -1.38
CA SER A 522 -0.22 18.48 -1.68
C SER A 522 -0.64 18.12 -3.11
N ASP A 523 -0.96 19.11 -3.94
CA ASP A 523 -1.36 18.86 -5.33
C ASP A 523 -0.15 18.58 -6.23
N GLY A 524 0.00 17.32 -6.65
CA GLY A 524 0.90 16.94 -7.76
C GLY A 524 2.37 17.38 -7.61
N LEU A 525 2.90 17.43 -6.38
CA LEU A 525 4.20 18.04 -6.11
C LEU A 525 5.40 17.22 -6.63
N ASN A 526 6.40 17.95 -7.14
CA ASN A 526 7.77 17.47 -7.38
C ASN A 526 8.77 18.40 -6.65
N VAL A 527 10.07 18.10 -6.74
CA VAL A 527 11.09 18.86 -6.00
C VAL A 527 11.12 20.34 -6.40
N GLU A 528 11.15 20.66 -7.70
CA GLU A 528 11.21 22.06 -8.15
C GLU A 528 9.96 22.84 -7.74
N ARG A 529 8.79 22.22 -7.86
CA ARG A 529 7.52 22.83 -7.46
C ARG A 529 7.49 23.16 -5.98
N CYS A 530 8.06 22.32 -5.12
CA CYS A 530 8.19 22.63 -3.70
C CYS A 530 9.08 23.86 -3.45
N LEU A 531 10.17 24.02 -4.21
CA LEU A 531 11.06 25.18 -4.08
C LEU A 531 10.35 26.48 -4.48
N GLU A 532 9.63 26.47 -5.60
CA GLU A 532 8.82 27.61 -6.07
C GLU A 532 7.78 28.04 -5.03
N LEU A 533 7.00 27.07 -4.53
CA LEU A 533 5.95 27.31 -3.54
C LEU A 533 6.51 27.77 -2.19
N GLN A 534 7.70 27.29 -1.81
CA GLN A 534 8.38 27.74 -0.60
C GLN A 534 8.81 29.21 -0.71
N GLN A 535 9.29 29.64 -1.88
CA GLN A 535 9.61 31.05 -2.13
C GLN A 535 8.35 31.92 -2.12
N LEU A 536 7.27 31.46 -2.75
CA LEU A 536 5.98 32.12 -2.74
C LEU A 536 5.45 32.31 -1.31
N ALA A 537 5.42 31.25 -0.49
CA ALA A 537 4.95 31.34 0.89
C ALA A 537 5.80 32.31 1.74
N LYS A 538 7.13 32.28 1.58
CA LYS A 538 8.05 33.23 2.22
C LYS A 538 7.76 34.67 1.80
N LYS A 539 7.54 34.91 0.50
CA LYS A 539 7.20 36.25 -0.04
C LYS A 539 5.93 36.82 0.61
N HIS A 540 4.93 35.98 0.87
CA HIS A 540 3.67 36.42 1.47
C HIS A 540 3.63 36.37 3.00
N GLY A 541 4.69 35.86 3.65
CA GLY A 541 4.80 35.79 5.11
C GLY A 541 3.89 34.75 5.75
N ILE A 542 3.70 33.60 5.10
CA ILE A 542 2.92 32.46 5.62
C ILE A 542 3.76 31.19 5.69
N LEU A 543 3.53 30.33 6.68
CA LEU A 543 4.27 29.06 6.80
C LEU A 543 3.85 28.08 5.70
N ALA A 544 4.78 27.24 5.27
CA ALA A 544 4.55 26.21 4.25
C ALA A 544 4.97 24.81 4.74
N GLY A 545 4.15 23.82 4.43
CA GLY A 545 4.46 22.39 4.56
C GLY A 545 4.12 21.68 3.25
N PHE A 546 4.78 20.56 2.98
CA PHE A 546 4.68 19.88 1.69
C PHE A 546 4.41 18.40 1.89
N GLY A 547 3.30 17.92 1.32
CA GLY A 547 2.95 16.50 1.26
C GLY A 547 3.26 15.94 -0.11
N ILE A 548 4.35 15.20 -0.27
CA ILE A 548 4.75 14.64 -1.57
C ILE A 548 4.40 13.15 -1.61
N GLY A 549 3.53 12.78 -2.55
CA GLY A 549 3.08 11.39 -2.75
C GLY A 549 3.79 10.67 -3.90
N THR A 550 3.10 10.53 -5.03
CA THR A 550 3.53 9.71 -6.19
C THR A 550 4.95 10.01 -6.69
N HIS A 551 5.37 11.29 -6.69
CA HIS A 551 6.72 11.66 -7.12
C HIS A 551 7.83 11.06 -6.23
N MET A 552 7.51 10.65 -5.00
CA MET A 552 8.45 9.91 -4.15
C MET A 552 8.35 8.41 -4.38
N THR A 553 7.15 7.83 -4.29
CA THR A 553 6.94 6.37 -4.18
C THR A 553 6.66 5.65 -5.49
N ASN A 554 6.53 6.36 -6.60
CA ASN A 554 6.27 5.77 -7.92
C ASN A 554 6.77 6.67 -9.06
N ASP A 555 8.03 7.06 -8.96
CA ASP A 555 8.78 7.69 -10.04
C ASP A 555 9.72 6.61 -10.60
N PHE A 556 9.52 6.10 -11.82
CA PHE A 556 10.34 5.01 -12.35
C PHE A 556 10.63 5.24 -13.83
N VAL A 557 11.71 4.62 -14.30
CA VAL A 557 12.02 4.50 -15.72
C VAL A 557 11.98 3.03 -16.12
N ARG A 558 11.69 2.78 -17.38
CA ARG A 558 11.74 1.46 -18.00
C ARG A 558 13.18 1.01 -18.19
N LEU A 559 13.45 -0.27 -17.96
CA LEU A 559 14.79 -0.83 -18.16
C LEU A 559 15.10 -1.02 -19.65
N SER A 560 14.08 -1.33 -20.44
CA SER A 560 14.24 -1.61 -21.88
C SER A 560 14.70 -0.41 -22.70
N ASP A 561 14.17 0.79 -22.42
CA ASP A 561 14.37 1.99 -23.25
C ASP A 561 14.78 3.24 -22.45
N GLY A 562 14.85 3.16 -21.11
CA GLY A 562 15.14 4.31 -20.25
C GLY A 562 14.02 5.36 -20.19
N GLY A 563 12.87 5.12 -20.83
CA GLY A 563 11.74 6.04 -20.86
C GLY A 563 10.93 6.03 -19.56
N PRO A 564 10.05 7.01 -19.32
CA PRO A 564 9.26 7.06 -18.08
C PRO A 564 8.31 5.87 -17.94
N SER A 565 8.28 5.23 -16.77
CA SER A 565 7.27 4.24 -16.35
C SER A 565 6.28 4.93 -15.39
N PRO A 566 5.15 5.46 -15.90
CA PRO A 566 4.26 6.29 -15.12
C PRO A 566 3.47 5.49 -14.08
N ALA A 567 3.17 6.13 -12.95
CA ALA A 567 2.26 5.57 -11.95
C ALA A 567 0.83 5.38 -12.47
N LEU A 568 0.10 4.42 -11.88
CA LEU A 568 -1.32 4.25 -12.14
C LEU A 568 -2.14 5.44 -11.62
N ASN A 569 -3.00 5.99 -12.49
CA ASN A 569 -3.92 7.07 -12.12
C ASN A 569 -5.28 6.51 -11.71
N LEU A 570 -5.31 5.85 -10.56
CA LEU A 570 -6.51 5.31 -9.94
C LEU A 570 -6.94 6.19 -8.75
N VAL A 571 -8.23 6.20 -8.45
CA VAL A 571 -8.80 6.79 -7.23
C VAL A 571 -9.96 5.94 -6.73
N ILE A 572 -10.02 5.70 -5.42
CA ILE A 572 -11.22 5.21 -4.74
C ILE A 572 -11.85 6.42 -4.05
N LYS A 573 -13.14 6.66 -4.28
CA LYS A 573 -13.85 7.83 -3.75
C LYS A 573 -15.19 7.45 -3.17
N LEU A 574 -15.60 8.18 -2.13
CA LEU A 574 -16.97 8.12 -1.61
C LEU A 574 -17.93 8.48 -2.74
N TYR A 575 -18.86 7.57 -3.03
CA TYR A 575 -19.84 7.69 -4.10
C TYR A 575 -21.22 8.06 -3.55
N SER A 576 -21.62 7.44 -2.44
CA SER A 576 -22.88 7.74 -1.77
C SER A 576 -22.84 7.44 -0.28
N ILE A 577 -23.76 8.07 0.46
CA ILE A 577 -23.98 7.88 1.89
C ILE A 577 -25.48 7.89 2.19
N ASN A 578 -25.99 6.84 2.85
CA ASN A 578 -27.43 6.59 3.07
C ASN A 578 -28.29 6.80 1.82
N GLY A 579 -27.78 6.40 0.64
CA GLY A 579 -28.46 6.58 -0.65
C GLY A 579 -28.31 7.95 -1.31
N HIS A 580 -27.74 8.95 -0.62
CA HIS A 580 -27.47 10.28 -1.19
C HIS A 580 -26.12 10.30 -1.91
N HIS A 581 -26.06 10.89 -3.10
CA HIS A 581 -24.83 11.00 -3.88
C HIS A 581 -23.84 11.98 -3.24
N ALA A 582 -22.59 11.57 -3.12
CA ALA A 582 -21.50 12.41 -2.65
C ALA A 582 -20.70 12.96 -3.83
N VAL A 583 -20.38 14.25 -3.81
CA VAL A 583 -19.67 14.93 -4.91
C VAL A 583 -18.49 15.76 -4.42
N LYS A 584 -17.46 15.89 -5.25
CA LYS A 584 -16.38 16.88 -5.11
C LYS A 584 -16.38 17.79 -6.35
N ILE A 585 -16.33 19.10 -6.14
CA ILE A 585 -16.22 20.10 -7.21
C ILE A 585 -14.75 20.46 -7.49
N SER A 586 -13.91 20.70 -6.47
CA SER A 586 -12.54 21.22 -6.59
C SER A 586 -12.45 22.68 -7.08
N ASP A 587 -11.26 23.28 -7.01
CA ASP A 587 -10.98 24.60 -7.59
C ASP A 587 -10.75 24.53 -9.11
N ASP A 588 -10.40 23.35 -9.63
CA ASP A 588 -10.50 23.08 -11.05
C ASP A 588 -11.93 22.64 -11.38
N LEU A 589 -12.77 23.62 -11.74
CA LEU A 589 -14.19 23.39 -11.98
C LEU A 589 -14.49 22.37 -13.09
N THR A 590 -13.49 21.98 -13.89
CA THR A 590 -13.63 20.93 -14.92
C THR A 590 -13.41 19.52 -14.37
N LYS A 591 -12.74 19.35 -13.22
CA LYS A 591 -12.32 18.07 -12.64
C LYS A 591 -13.23 17.59 -11.50
N ASN A 592 -14.54 17.66 -11.69
CA ASN A 592 -15.50 17.23 -10.67
C ASN A 592 -15.53 15.70 -10.54
N THR A 593 -16.07 15.19 -9.44
CA THR A 593 -16.30 13.75 -9.26
C THR A 593 -17.57 13.50 -8.48
N GLY A 594 -18.29 12.44 -8.85
CA GLY A 594 -19.58 12.06 -8.28
C GLY A 594 -20.63 11.91 -9.37
N ASP A 595 -21.88 11.78 -8.97
CA ASP A 595 -23.01 11.77 -9.89
C ASP A 595 -23.11 13.09 -10.69
N LYS A 596 -23.47 13.02 -11.97
CA LYS A 596 -23.45 14.18 -12.87
C LYS A 596 -24.55 15.19 -12.54
N ASP A 597 -25.73 14.72 -12.18
CA ASP A 597 -26.87 15.57 -11.90
C ASP A 597 -26.68 16.25 -10.54
N GLU A 598 -26.15 15.51 -9.57
CA GLU A 598 -25.76 16.04 -8.27
C GLU A 598 -24.66 17.11 -8.40
N VAL A 599 -23.61 16.86 -9.20
CA VAL A 599 -22.56 17.87 -9.50
C VAL A 599 -23.17 19.12 -10.11
N ALA A 600 -24.06 18.98 -11.09
CA ALA A 600 -24.70 20.12 -11.75
C ALA A 600 -25.60 20.91 -10.79
N MET A 601 -26.32 20.21 -9.90
CA MET A 601 -27.13 20.83 -8.86
C MET A 601 -26.28 21.63 -7.88
N VAL A 602 -25.19 21.05 -7.36
CA VAL A 602 -24.27 21.71 -6.43
C VAL A 602 -23.61 22.92 -7.07
N LYS A 603 -23.21 22.83 -8.35
CA LYS A 603 -22.67 23.98 -9.08
C LYS A 603 -23.69 25.12 -9.21
N ARG A 604 -24.94 24.82 -9.58
CA ARG A 604 -26.01 25.83 -9.64
C ARG A 604 -26.24 26.47 -8.27
N ARG A 605 -26.29 25.64 -7.21
CA ARG A 605 -26.50 26.11 -5.83
C ARG A 605 -25.47 27.15 -5.42
N PHE A 606 -24.21 26.92 -5.76
CA PHE A 606 -23.10 27.79 -5.36
C PHE A 606 -22.68 28.81 -6.43
N GLY A 607 -23.43 28.96 -7.52
CA GLY A 607 -23.11 29.89 -8.61
C GLY A 607 -21.78 29.56 -9.32
N LEU A 608 -21.45 28.27 -9.48
CA LEU A 608 -20.20 27.76 -10.08
C LEU A 608 -20.38 27.18 -11.49
N ASP A 609 -21.57 27.31 -12.08
CA ASP A 609 -21.87 26.78 -13.42
C ASP A 609 -21.47 27.72 -14.57
N GLY A 610 -20.92 28.89 -14.25
CA GLY A 610 -20.51 29.90 -15.24
C GLY A 610 -21.68 30.71 -15.80
N SER A 611 -22.89 30.54 -15.26
CA SER A 611 -24.01 31.43 -15.57
C SER A 611 -23.90 32.69 -14.70
N THR A 612 -23.53 33.80 -15.33
CA THR A 612 -23.75 35.13 -14.74
C THR A 612 -25.25 35.28 -14.50
N HIS A 613 -25.67 35.34 -13.25
CA HIS A 613 -27.00 35.85 -12.90
C HIS A 613 -27.10 37.27 -13.46
N ILE A 614 -27.90 37.42 -14.52
CA ILE A 614 -28.50 38.71 -14.85
C ILE A 614 -29.47 38.94 -13.69
N GLU A 615 -29.08 39.81 -12.77
CA GLU A 615 -29.99 40.38 -11.78
C GLU A 615 -31.06 41.15 -12.56
N ASP A 616 -32.27 40.59 -12.61
CA ASP A 616 -33.44 41.38 -12.99
C ASP A 616 -33.76 42.35 -11.85
N ALA A 617 -33.85 43.63 -12.23
CA ALA A 617 -33.97 44.82 -11.42
C ALA A 617 -35.25 44.92 -10.56
#